data_AF-A0A9P0JS41-F1
#
_entry.id   AF-A0A9P0JS41-F1
#
_cell.length_a   1.000
_cell.length_b   1.000
_cell.length_c   1.000
_cell.angle_alpha   90.00
_cell.angle_beta   90.00
_cell.angle_gamma   90.00
#
_symmetry.space_group_name_H-M   'P 1'
#
loop_
_entity.id
_entity.type
_entity.pdbx_description
1 polymer ?
#
loop_
_entity_poly.entity_id
_entity_poly.type
_entity_poly.pdbx_seq_one_letter_code
_entity_poly.pdbx_strand_id
1 'polypeptide(L)'
;MRDCNKHPCNRKCCDGNCPPCEKPCGRTLSCGNHKCNSVCHRGPCYPCAQTDIVTCRCGATKIQVPCGRKHKTKPPGCNKTCTIPPDCHHPKREHHRCHFGECPPCKQVCDKLHSDCGHTCPALCHSDVLVKEEAQKASMPWEQTKPQIKRIAFPCPECVVPVPVTCLGGHETVNWPCHLAKPSSCQRPCRRILGCTNHTCSLPCHTVIGAPDVTKAGENCEQCENPCLKDRPEGCQHECPKPCHPGDCKPCKQMIRIKCNCGLNQLYVTCADWLDPAKRDQLQCCGNQCPKNE
;
A
#
# COMPACT_ATOMS: atom_id res chain seq x y z
N MET A 1 -24.70 79.69 16.87
CA MET A 1 -25.68 78.80 17.53
C MET A 1 -24.90 77.72 18.26
N ARG A 2 -24.94 77.68 19.60
CA ARG A 2 -24.33 76.59 20.38
C ARG A 2 -25.47 75.67 20.83
N ASP A 3 -25.40 74.43 20.36
CA ASP A 3 -26.40 73.39 20.57
C ASP A 3 -26.50 73.05 22.07
N CYS A 4 -27.54 73.52 22.74
CA CYS A 4 -27.76 73.24 24.17
C CYS A 4 -28.82 72.14 24.28
N ASN A 5 -28.42 70.91 23.95
CA ASN A 5 -29.31 69.76 24.06
C ASN A 5 -29.37 69.29 25.53
N LYS A 6 -30.47 69.69 26.20
CA LYS A 6 -31.03 69.21 27.48
C LYS A 6 -30.29 69.67 28.75
N HIS A 7 -30.63 70.87 29.23
CA HIS A 7 -30.65 71.17 30.66
C HIS A 7 -32.11 71.38 31.11
N PRO A 8 -32.56 70.85 32.27
CA PRO A 8 -33.88 71.14 32.82
C PRO A 8 -34.05 72.58 33.34
N CYS A 9 -33.03 73.44 33.17
CA CYS A 9 -33.18 74.88 33.39
C CYS A 9 -33.95 75.45 32.21
N ASN A 10 -35.21 75.83 32.43
CA ASN A 10 -36.07 76.44 31.42
C ASN A 10 -35.65 77.90 31.04
N ARG A 11 -34.36 78.24 31.10
CA ARG A 11 -33.80 79.54 30.68
C ARG A 11 -32.89 79.33 29.46
N LYS A 12 -33.09 80.17 28.44
CA LYS A 12 -32.44 80.08 27.13
C LYS A 12 -30.91 80.28 27.16
N CYS A 13 -30.34 80.81 28.25
CA CYS A 13 -28.90 81.03 28.42
C CYS A 13 -28.51 80.76 29.88
N CYS A 14 -27.77 79.69 30.18
CA CYS A 14 -27.10 79.52 31.48
C CYS A 14 -25.59 79.71 31.27
N ASP A 15 -24.97 80.67 31.95
CA ASP A 15 -23.54 81.06 31.86
C ASP A 15 -22.55 80.02 32.42
N GLY A 16 -22.89 78.73 32.33
CA GLY A 16 -22.04 77.66 32.80
C GLY A 16 -21.93 77.55 34.32
N ASN A 17 -22.58 78.42 35.11
CA ASN A 17 -22.64 78.35 36.57
C ASN A 17 -24.05 77.93 37.04
N CYS A 18 -24.46 76.73 36.60
CA CYS A 18 -25.75 76.13 36.92
C CYS A 18 -25.56 75.17 38.12
N PRO A 19 -26.49 75.14 39.10
CA PRO A 19 -26.42 74.22 40.24
C PRO A 19 -26.41 72.75 39.78
N PRO A 20 -25.80 71.83 40.56
CA PRO A 20 -25.74 70.42 40.19
C PRO A 20 -27.14 69.87 39.95
N CYS A 21 -27.39 69.40 38.72
CA CYS A 21 -28.68 68.84 38.35
C CYS A 21 -28.82 67.45 38.99
N GLU A 22 -29.78 67.28 39.90
CA GLU A 22 -30.04 66.04 40.64
C GLU A 22 -30.64 64.91 39.77
N LYS A 23 -30.92 65.19 38.48
CA LYS A 23 -31.44 64.18 37.55
C LYS A 23 -30.32 63.23 37.12
N PRO A 24 -30.65 61.93 36.90
CA PRO A 24 -29.68 60.98 36.37
C PRO A 24 -29.26 61.38 34.95
N CYS A 25 -27.98 61.21 34.63
CA CYS A 25 -27.40 61.59 33.35
C CYS A 25 -28.07 60.88 32.16
N GLY A 26 -28.36 59.58 32.28
CA GLY A 26 -29.09 58.78 31.28
C GLY A 26 -28.35 58.53 29.95
N ARG A 27 -27.17 59.14 29.73
CA ARG A 27 -26.32 58.92 28.55
C ARG A 27 -25.84 57.47 28.49
N THR A 28 -25.74 56.90 27.28
CA THR A 28 -25.17 55.57 27.08
C THR A 28 -23.68 55.60 27.44
N LEU A 29 -23.25 54.67 28.30
CA LEU A 29 -21.86 54.54 28.74
C LEU A 29 -20.97 54.05 27.60
N SER A 30 -19.65 54.21 27.75
CA SER A 30 -18.63 53.77 26.79
C SER A 30 -18.65 52.28 26.47
N CYS A 31 -19.40 51.48 27.23
CA CYS A 31 -19.64 50.07 26.97
C CYS A 31 -20.76 49.77 25.96
N GLY A 32 -21.53 50.78 25.51
CA GLY A 32 -22.62 50.64 24.54
C GLY A 32 -23.91 49.98 25.07
N ASN A 33 -23.80 49.15 26.11
CA ASN A 33 -24.92 48.34 26.62
C ASN A 33 -25.62 48.91 27.88
N HIS A 34 -25.01 49.87 28.59
CA HIS A 34 -25.55 50.38 29.86
C HIS A 34 -25.71 51.91 29.83
N LYS A 35 -26.69 52.42 30.59
CA LYS A 35 -26.95 53.86 30.74
C LYS A 35 -26.32 54.40 32.02
N CYS A 36 -25.87 55.64 32.00
CA CYS A 36 -25.27 56.33 33.14
C CYS A 36 -26.32 56.64 34.20
N ASN A 37 -26.21 56.00 35.37
CA ASN A 37 -27.07 56.26 36.54
C ASN A 37 -26.51 57.35 37.47
N SER A 38 -25.34 57.93 37.15
CA SER A 38 -24.75 59.00 37.96
C SER A 38 -25.54 60.30 37.81
N VAL A 39 -25.44 61.16 38.83
CA VAL A 39 -25.93 62.55 38.79
C VAL A 39 -25.38 63.25 37.55
N CYS A 40 -26.17 64.15 36.94
CA CYS A 40 -25.77 64.89 35.75
C CYS A 40 -24.40 65.55 35.96
N HIS A 41 -23.44 65.19 35.13
CA HIS A 41 -22.06 65.64 35.24
C HIS A 41 -21.59 66.27 33.92
N ARG A 42 -20.54 67.08 34.02
CA ARG A 42 -19.82 67.64 32.85
C ARG A 42 -18.66 66.71 32.49
N GLY A 43 -18.41 66.51 31.20
CA GLY A 43 -17.38 65.58 30.70
C GLY A 43 -17.90 64.17 30.36
N PRO A 44 -17.00 63.25 29.97
CA PRO A 44 -17.36 61.87 29.60
C PRO A 44 -17.90 61.10 30.80
N CYS A 45 -18.83 60.18 30.55
CA CYS A 45 -19.39 59.35 31.63
C CYS A 45 -18.32 58.43 32.21
N TYR A 46 -18.45 58.17 33.52
CA TYR A 46 -17.60 57.20 34.22
C TYR A 46 -17.68 55.81 33.56
N PRO A 47 -16.61 55.02 33.63
CA PRO A 47 -16.64 53.65 33.10
C PRO A 47 -17.76 52.85 33.76
N CYS A 48 -18.35 51.95 32.97
CA CYS A 48 -19.33 50.97 33.42
C CYS A 48 -18.84 50.20 34.64
N ALA A 49 -19.59 50.25 35.75
CA ALA A 49 -19.32 49.48 36.96
C ALA A 49 -19.67 47.98 36.82
N GLN A 50 -20.39 47.61 35.75
CA GLN A 50 -20.74 46.22 35.49
C GLN A 50 -19.54 45.47 34.90
N THR A 51 -19.35 44.24 35.36
CA THR A 51 -18.34 43.31 34.84
C THR A 51 -19.02 42.16 34.13
N ASP A 52 -18.46 41.74 33.01
CA ASP A 52 -18.83 40.54 32.28
C ASP A 52 -17.84 39.41 32.58
N ILE A 53 -18.32 38.16 32.51
CA ILE A 53 -17.47 36.98 32.66
C ILE A 53 -17.11 36.45 31.28
N VAL A 54 -15.81 36.32 31.01
CA VAL A 54 -15.28 35.62 29.84
C VAL A 54 -14.76 34.25 30.28
N THR A 55 -15.22 33.20 29.63
CA THR A 55 -14.89 31.81 29.97
C THR A 55 -14.05 31.14 28.87
N CYS A 56 -13.24 30.14 29.24
CA CYS A 56 -12.63 29.23 28.26
C CYS A 56 -13.72 28.51 27.44
N ARG A 57 -13.34 27.93 26.29
CA ARG A 57 -14.19 27.03 25.50
C ARG A 57 -14.82 25.91 26.34
N CYS A 58 -14.07 25.45 27.35
CA CYS A 58 -14.45 24.41 28.30
C CYS A 58 -15.31 24.85 29.50
N GLY A 59 -15.58 26.15 29.67
CA GLY A 59 -16.26 26.72 30.86
C GLY A 59 -15.49 26.69 32.19
N ALA A 60 -14.40 25.93 32.29
CA ALA A 60 -13.66 25.71 33.54
C ALA A 60 -12.87 26.92 34.06
N THR A 61 -12.23 27.69 33.18
CA THR A 61 -11.48 28.89 33.55
C THR A 61 -12.29 30.13 33.20
N LYS A 62 -12.45 31.04 34.15
CA LYS A 62 -13.29 32.24 34.01
C LYS A 62 -12.51 33.47 34.47
N ILE A 63 -12.62 34.57 33.74
CA ILE A 63 -12.07 35.87 34.13
C ILE A 63 -13.18 36.91 34.11
N GLN A 64 -13.14 37.84 35.06
CA GLN A 64 -14.03 38.99 35.08
C GLN A 64 -13.38 40.14 34.32
N VAL A 65 -14.11 40.72 33.37
CA VAL A 65 -13.66 41.86 32.57
C VAL A 65 -14.69 42.97 32.61
N PRO A 66 -14.29 44.26 32.49
CA PRO A 66 -15.24 45.36 32.39
C PRO A 66 -16.17 45.16 31.19
N CYS A 67 -17.46 45.51 31.35
CA CYS A 67 -18.50 45.18 30.37
C CYS A 67 -18.17 45.62 28.92
N GLY A 68 -17.48 46.75 28.75
CA GLY A 68 -17.06 47.26 27.43
C GLY A 68 -15.92 46.50 26.74
N ARG A 69 -15.28 45.53 27.42
CA ARG A 69 -14.12 44.79 26.89
C ARG A 69 -14.40 43.30 26.62
N LYS A 70 -15.59 42.80 26.91
CA LYS A 70 -15.96 41.38 26.70
C LYS A 70 -15.58 40.87 25.31
N HIS A 71 -15.96 41.60 24.25
CA HIS A 71 -15.72 41.20 22.86
C HIS A 71 -14.26 41.37 22.39
N LYS A 72 -13.46 42.17 23.09
CA LYS A 72 -12.05 42.44 22.73
C LYS A 72 -11.06 41.63 23.55
N THR A 73 -11.50 41.01 24.63
CA THR A 73 -10.63 40.24 25.52
C THR A 73 -10.51 38.81 25.01
N LYS A 74 -9.27 38.35 24.79
CA LYS A 74 -9.00 36.94 24.50
C LYS A 74 -9.44 36.07 25.69
N PRO A 75 -10.10 34.93 25.46
CA PRO A 75 -10.45 34.01 26.53
C PRO A 75 -9.20 33.55 27.33
N PRO A 76 -9.37 33.26 28.62
CA PRO A 76 -8.25 32.81 29.45
C PRO A 76 -7.74 31.45 28.99
N GLY A 77 -6.42 31.28 29.02
CA GLY A 77 -5.77 29.98 28.79
C GLY A 77 -6.21 28.97 29.84
N CYS A 78 -6.52 27.75 29.41
CA CYS A 78 -6.97 26.69 30.29
C CYS A 78 -6.05 25.47 30.15
N ASN A 79 -5.60 24.93 31.29
CA ASN A 79 -4.74 23.75 31.33
C ASN A 79 -5.52 22.42 31.42
N LYS A 80 -6.85 22.45 31.46
CA LYS A 80 -7.66 21.23 31.43
C LYS A 80 -7.62 20.57 30.05
N THR A 81 -7.81 19.26 30.03
CA THR A 81 -7.94 18.48 28.79
C THR A 81 -9.17 18.93 28.00
N CYS A 82 -9.05 18.95 26.68
CA CYS A 82 -10.13 19.27 25.78
C CYS A 82 -11.26 18.23 25.86
N THR A 83 -12.51 18.70 25.95
CA THR A 83 -13.72 17.87 26.04
C THR A 83 -14.47 17.76 24.72
N ILE A 84 -13.89 18.28 23.63
CA ILE A 84 -14.51 18.27 22.30
C ILE A 84 -14.44 16.84 21.74
N PRO A 85 -15.56 16.25 21.29
CA PRO A 85 -15.57 14.89 20.75
C PRO A 85 -14.70 14.77 19.48
N PRO A 86 -14.21 13.55 19.19
CA PRO A 86 -13.54 13.25 17.93
C PRO A 86 -14.45 13.53 16.73
N ASP A 87 -13.84 14.04 15.65
CA ASP A 87 -14.47 14.14 14.32
C ASP A 87 -13.99 12.99 13.39
N CYS A 88 -13.21 12.06 13.94
CA CYS A 88 -12.73 10.87 13.26
C CYS A 88 -13.48 9.64 13.77
N HIS A 89 -13.24 8.48 13.13
CA HIS A 89 -13.84 7.21 13.52
C HIS A 89 -13.34 6.66 14.87
N HIS A 90 -12.34 7.29 15.48
CA HIS A 90 -11.83 6.90 16.79
C HIS A 90 -12.77 7.34 17.89
N PRO A 91 -13.04 6.49 18.91
CA PRO A 91 -13.93 6.85 20.01
C PRO A 91 -13.35 7.92 20.94
N LYS A 92 -12.01 8.05 20.99
CA LYS A 92 -11.29 8.97 21.87
C LYS A 92 -10.13 9.61 21.12
N ARG A 93 -10.04 10.94 21.13
CA ARG A 93 -8.88 11.69 20.64
C ARG A 93 -7.73 11.63 21.64
N GLU A 94 -6.52 11.86 21.15
CA GLU A 94 -5.36 12.10 21.99
C GLU A 94 -5.57 13.30 22.94
N HIS A 95 -5.11 13.15 24.17
CA HIS A 95 -5.29 14.15 25.21
C HIS A 95 -4.50 15.42 24.86
N HIS A 96 -5.21 16.51 24.58
CA HIS A 96 -4.62 17.82 24.36
C HIS A 96 -5.28 18.86 25.27
N ARG A 97 -4.57 19.97 25.53
CA ARG A 97 -5.06 21.06 26.39
C ARG A 97 -6.20 21.83 25.72
N CYS A 98 -7.06 22.43 26.53
CA CYS A 98 -8.12 23.31 26.06
C CYS A 98 -7.52 24.46 25.25
N HIS A 99 -8.00 24.61 24.02
CA HIS A 99 -7.58 25.63 23.09
C HIS A 99 -8.79 26.46 22.66
N PHE A 100 -8.52 27.56 21.96
CA PHE A 100 -9.52 28.39 21.33
C PHE A 100 -9.32 28.31 19.82
N GLY A 101 -10.21 27.62 19.11
CA GLY A 101 -10.10 27.36 17.68
C GLY A 101 -10.43 25.90 17.34
N GLU A 102 -9.93 25.44 16.20
CA GLU A 102 -10.06 24.05 15.73
C GLU A 102 -9.15 23.09 16.50
N CYS A 103 -9.60 21.86 16.71
CA CYS A 103 -8.83 20.84 17.39
C CYS A 103 -7.63 20.38 16.54
N PRO A 104 -6.51 19.96 17.17
CA PRO A 104 -5.40 19.37 16.45
C PRO A 104 -5.82 18.09 15.71
N PRO A 105 -5.19 17.78 14.56
CA PRO A 105 -5.51 16.61 13.77
C PRO A 105 -5.19 15.31 14.52
N CYS A 106 -5.92 14.25 14.19
CA CYS A 106 -5.74 12.95 14.81
C CYS A 106 -4.41 12.31 14.36
N LYS A 107 -3.57 11.92 15.32
CA LYS A 107 -2.30 11.21 15.08
C LYS A 107 -2.39 9.70 15.39
N GLN A 108 -3.58 9.20 15.71
CA GLN A 108 -3.78 7.78 15.96
C GLN A 108 -3.70 7.01 14.63
N VAL A 109 -3.24 5.77 14.69
CA VAL A 109 -3.32 4.82 13.58
C VAL A 109 -4.78 4.56 13.22
N CYS A 110 -5.08 4.33 11.95
CA CYS A 110 -6.44 4.18 11.46
C CYS A 110 -7.07 2.87 11.95
N ASP A 111 -6.36 1.75 11.92
CA ASP A 111 -6.84 0.42 12.37
C ASP A 111 -8.15 -0.08 11.71
N LYS A 112 -8.72 0.65 10.74
CA LYS A 112 -9.85 0.17 9.94
C LYS A 112 -9.44 -1.05 9.12
N LEU A 113 -10.34 -2.02 9.03
CA LEU A 113 -10.17 -3.20 8.19
C LEU A 113 -10.33 -2.82 6.71
N HIS A 114 -9.37 -3.24 5.87
CA HIS A 114 -9.48 -3.16 4.43
C HIS A 114 -10.54 -4.14 3.94
N SER A 115 -11.52 -3.67 3.14
CA SER A 115 -12.59 -4.51 2.61
C SER A 115 -12.09 -5.65 1.72
N ASP A 116 -10.96 -5.47 1.03
CA ASP A 116 -10.44 -6.42 0.05
C ASP A 116 -9.64 -7.58 0.67
N CYS A 117 -8.98 -7.35 1.81
CA CYS A 117 -8.05 -8.33 2.40
C CYS A 117 -8.24 -8.57 3.90
N GLY A 118 -9.13 -7.85 4.57
CA GLY A 118 -9.40 -8.02 6.00
C GLY A 118 -8.24 -7.64 6.92
N HIS A 119 -7.19 -7.01 6.42
CA HIS A 119 -6.08 -6.52 7.24
C HIS A 119 -6.38 -5.14 7.82
N THR A 120 -5.81 -4.82 8.97
CA THR A 120 -5.93 -3.49 9.59
C THR A 120 -5.01 -2.49 8.90
N CYS A 121 -5.49 -1.24 8.74
CA CYS A 121 -4.74 -0.17 8.11
C CYS A 121 -3.69 0.42 9.08
N PRO A 122 -2.37 0.27 8.81
CA PRO A 122 -1.32 0.77 9.69
C PRO A 122 -1.04 2.27 9.53
N ALA A 123 -1.71 2.94 8.58
CA ALA A 123 -1.51 4.36 8.32
C ALA A 123 -2.09 5.23 9.44
N LEU A 124 -1.59 6.47 9.55
CA LEU A 124 -2.19 7.47 10.42
C LEU A 124 -3.63 7.78 9.99
N CYS A 125 -4.44 8.28 10.92
CA CYS A 125 -5.82 8.64 10.67
C CYS A 125 -5.97 9.58 9.46
N HIS A 126 -6.55 9.06 8.39
CA HIS A 126 -6.78 9.79 7.14
C HIS A 126 -8.24 10.26 7.00
N SER A 127 -9.03 10.20 8.08
CA SER A 127 -10.43 10.66 8.09
C SER A 127 -10.56 12.19 8.20
N ASP A 128 -9.49 12.87 8.60
CA ASP A 128 -9.51 14.31 8.87
C ASP A 128 -8.14 14.94 8.55
N VAL A 129 -7.85 15.04 7.26
CA VAL A 129 -6.58 15.59 6.77
C VAL A 129 -6.79 17.03 6.31
N LEU A 130 -5.95 17.93 6.82
CA LEU A 130 -5.91 19.33 6.42
C LEU A 130 -5.09 19.47 5.13
N VAL A 131 -5.78 19.66 4.00
CA VAL A 131 -5.15 19.85 2.69
C VAL A 131 -5.14 21.35 2.38
N LYS A 132 -3.98 21.86 1.97
CA LYS A 132 -3.86 23.21 1.41
C LYS A 132 -4.26 23.13 -0.06
N GLU A 133 -5.37 23.76 -0.42
CA GLU A 133 -5.72 23.93 -1.82
C GLU A 133 -4.86 25.06 -2.39
N GLU A 134 -4.13 24.77 -3.48
CA GLU A 134 -3.41 25.80 -4.21
C GLU A 134 -4.41 26.85 -4.69
N ALA A 135 -4.16 28.09 -4.29
CA ALA A 135 -5.03 29.18 -4.63
C ALA A 135 -5.02 29.34 -6.16
N GLN A 136 -6.21 29.43 -6.78
CA GLN A 136 -6.32 29.68 -8.21
C GLN A 136 -5.43 30.87 -8.56
N LYS A 137 -4.62 30.71 -9.64
CA LYS A 137 -3.73 31.76 -10.13
C LYS A 137 -4.56 33.03 -10.30
N ALA A 138 -4.21 34.03 -9.51
CA ALA A 138 -4.90 35.31 -9.57
C ALA A 138 -4.72 35.88 -10.99
N SER A 139 -5.80 36.40 -11.57
CA SER A 139 -5.76 36.97 -12.93
C SER A 139 -4.90 38.24 -12.99
N MET A 140 -4.58 38.82 -11.83
CA MET A 140 -3.85 40.08 -11.66
C MET A 140 -2.54 39.87 -10.89
N PRO A 141 -1.41 40.50 -11.29
CA PRO A 141 -0.08 40.32 -10.66
C PRO A 141 0.03 40.67 -9.16
N TRP A 142 -0.91 41.45 -8.61
CA TRP A 142 -0.86 41.98 -7.24
C TRP A 142 -1.80 41.25 -6.28
N GLU A 143 -2.60 40.32 -6.78
CA GLU A 143 -3.69 39.71 -6.03
C GLU A 143 -3.21 38.42 -5.36
N GLN A 144 -2.86 38.51 -4.08
CA GLN A 144 -2.45 37.36 -3.29
C GLN A 144 -3.69 36.59 -2.83
N THR A 145 -4.04 35.53 -3.57
CA THR A 145 -5.11 34.62 -3.16
C THR A 145 -4.61 33.78 -1.98
N LYS A 146 -5.25 33.93 -0.81
CA LYS A 146 -4.88 33.18 0.40
C LYS A 146 -5.19 31.69 0.19
N PRO A 147 -4.24 30.78 0.47
CA PRO A 147 -4.47 29.35 0.34
C PRO A 147 -5.62 28.93 1.26
N GLN A 148 -6.63 28.28 0.69
CA GLN A 148 -7.75 27.74 1.45
C GLN A 148 -7.34 26.41 2.05
N ILE A 149 -7.50 26.24 3.36
CA ILE A 149 -7.28 24.97 4.04
C ILE A 149 -8.63 24.26 4.12
N LYS A 150 -8.72 23.05 3.54
CA LYS A 150 -9.94 22.22 3.58
C LYS A 150 -9.67 20.93 4.34
N ARG A 151 -10.67 20.48 5.11
CA ARG A 151 -10.67 19.15 5.77
C ARG A 151 -11.24 18.12 4.80
N ILE A 152 -10.45 17.11 4.49
CA ILE A 152 -10.82 16.05 3.54
C ILE A 152 -10.57 14.70 4.20
N ALA A 153 -11.54 13.79 4.05
CA ALA A 153 -11.38 12.39 4.40
C ALA A 153 -10.88 11.63 3.17
N PHE A 154 -9.70 11.02 3.26
CA PHE A 154 -9.16 10.16 2.21
C PHE A 154 -9.59 8.71 2.44
N PRO A 155 -9.73 7.89 1.38
CA PRO A 155 -9.88 6.44 1.52
C PRO A 155 -8.65 5.83 2.19
N CYS A 156 -8.80 4.62 2.74
CA CYS A 156 -7.65 3.89 3.28
C CYS A 156 -6.63 3.62 2.16
N PRO A 157 -5.33 3.84 2.38
CA PRO A 157 -4.29 3.51 1.39
C PRO A 157 -4.21 2.01 1.14
N GLU A 158 -3.54 1.58 0.07
CA GLU A 158 -3.42 0.15 -0.25
C GLU A 158 -2.75 -0.66 0.88
N CYS A 159 -3.16 -1.91 1.04
CA CYS A 159 -2.67 -2.74 2.14
C CYS A 159 -1.21 -3.15 1.92
N VAL A 160 -0.33 -2.73 2.83
CA VAL A 160 1.12 -3.01 2.82
C VAL A 160 1.55 -4.11 3.79
N VAL A 161 0.59 -4.79 4.43
CA VAL A 161 0.89 -5.88 5.36
C VAL A 161 1.63 -7.00 4.60
N PRO A 162 2.77 -7.49 5.12
CA PRO A 162 3.54 -8.53 4.46
C PRO A 162 2.82 -9.87 4.50
N VAL A 163 2.59 -10.46 3.32
CA VAL A 163 1.97 -11.77 3.14
C VAL A 163 2.96 -12.70 2.43
N PRO A 164 3.17 -13.94 2.92
CA PRO A 164 4.03 -14.90 2.24
C PRO A 164 3.40 -15.38 0.93
N VAL A 165 4.09 -15.15 -0.19
CA VAL A 165 3.66 -15.57 -1.52
C VAL A 165 4.69 -16.51 -2.11
N THR A 166 4.25 -17.71 -2.47
CA THR A 166 5.06 -18.70 -3.17
C THR A 166 4.95 -18.50 -4.68
N CYS A 167 6.07 -18.62 -5.40
CA CYS A 167 6.06 -18.52 -6.86
C CYS A 167 5.24 -19.65 -7.50
N LEU A 168 4.79 -19.46 -8.74
CA LEU A 168 3.92 -20.42 -9.46
C LEU A 168 4.48 -21.85 -9.50
N GLY A 169 5.81 -21.97 -9.60
CA GLY A 169 6.52 -23.25 -9.63
C GLY A 169 6.91 -23.81 -8.27
N GLY A 170 6.60 -23.13 -7.15
CA GLY A 170 6.92 -23.62 -5.81
C GLY A 170 8.41 -23.57 -5.43
N HIS A 171 9.22 -22.74 -6.08
CA HIS A 171 10.67 -22.65 -5.83
C HIS A 171 11.04 -21.81 -4.62
N GLU A 172 10.31 -20.71 -4.35
CA GLU A 172 10.62 -19.76 -3.29
C GLU A 172 9.35 -19.09 -2.76
N THR A 173 9.34 -18.79 -1.46
CA THR A 173 8.30 -18.03 -0.78
C THR A 173 8.89 -16.71 -0.30
N VAL A 174 8.34 -15.59 -0.79
CA VAL A 174 8.81 -14.24 -0.45
C VAL A 174 7.66 -13.47 0.17
N ASN A 175 7.94 -12.59 1.13
CA ASN A 175 6.93 -11.73 1.71
C ASN A 175 6.66 -10.54 0.78
N TRP A 176 5.44 -10.44 0.28
CA TRP A 176 4.98 -9.34 -0.56
C TRP A 176 3.97 -8.47 0.17
N PRO A 177 3.91 -7.16 -0.12
CA PRO A 177 2.81 -6.32 0.33
C PRO A 177 1.48 -6.93 -0.13
N CYS A 178 0.47 -6.97 0.75
CA CYS A 178 -0.81 -7.63 0.46
C CYS A 178 -1.46 -7.18 -0.86
N HIS A 179 -1.41 -5.88 -1.21
CA HIS A 179 -1.95 -5.38 -2.49
C HIS A 179 -1.25 -5.97 -3.73
N LEU A 180 0.01 -6.42 -3.59
CA LEU A 180 0.81 -7.06 -4.64
C LEU A 180 0.94 -8.57 -4.45
N ALA A 181 0.24 -9.18 -3.48
CA ALA A 181 0.42 -10.57 -3.09
C ALA A 181 -0.22 -11.54 -4.10
N LYS A 182 0.35 -11.59 -5.31
CA LYS A 182 -0.06 -12.47 -6.41
C LYS A 182 1.10 -13.41 -6.76
N PRO A 183 0.88 -14.74 -6.79
CA PRO A 183 1.91 -15.69 -7.23
C PRO A 183 2.42 -15.33 -8.63
N SER A 184 3.73 -15.09 -8.73
CA SER A 184 4.39 -14.74 -9.99
C SER A 184 5.47 -15.74 -10.35
N SER A 185 5.92 -15.72 -11.60
CA SER A 185 7.08 -16.49 -12.03
C SER A 185 8.35 -15.89 -11.43
N CYS A 186 9.12 -16.67 -10.68
CA CYS A 186 10.42 -16.23 -10.17
C CYS A 186 11.51 -16.19 -11.27
N GLN A 187 11.17 -16.47 -12.53
CA GLN A 187 12.05 -16.52 -13.73
C GLN A 187 13.22 -17.51 -13.67
N ARG A 188 13.53 -18.08 -12.50
CA ARG A 188 14.50 -19.16 -12.33
C ARG A 188 14.05 -20.41 -13.10
N PRO A 189 14.99 -21.21 -13.62
CA PRO A 189 14.66 -22.47 -14.29
C PRO A 189 13.92 -23.41 -13.33
N CYS A 190 12.96 -24.16 -13.86
CA CYS A 190 12.12 -25.08 -13.11
C CYS A 190 12.92 -26.18 -12.38
N ARG A 191 14.00 -26.67 -12.98
CA ARG A 191 14.94 -27.69 -12.47
C ARG A 191 14.30 -29.01 -12.02
N ARG A 192 13.00 -29.21 -12.26
CA ARG A 192 12.33 -30.49 -12.02
C ARG A 192 12.90 -31.58 -12.93
N ILE A 193 13.08 -32.78 -12.38
CA ILE A 193 13.66 -33.92 -13.08
C ILE A 193 12.68 -34.41 -14.15
N LEU A 194 13.13 -34.43 -15.41
CA LEU A 194 12.34 -34.87 -16.55
C LEU A 194 12.13 -36.39 -16.51
N GLY A 195 11.20 -36.90 -17.32
CA GLY A 195 10.93 -38.35 -17.41
C GLY A 195 12.13 -39.21 -17.81
N CYS A 196 13.18 -38.61 -18.38
CA CYS A 196 14.44 -39.28 -18.67
C CYS A 196 15.36 -39.50 -17.46
N THR A 197 15.01 -38.96 -16.28
CA THR A 197 15.73 -39.03 -14.99
C THR A 197 17.14 -38.41 -14.95
N ASN A 198 17.72 -38.07 -16.09
CA ASN A 198 19.08 -37.52 -16.20
C ASN A 198 19.11 -36.01 -16.51
N HIS A 199 18.01 -35.45 -17.01
CA HIS A 199 17.92 -34.02 -17.34
C HIS A 199 16.85 -33.34 -16.49
N THR A 200 17.02 -32.03 -16.32
CA THR A 200 16.14 -31.17 -15.53
C THR A 200 15.55 -30.07 -16.37
N CYS A 201 14.31 -29.68 -16.07
CA CYS A 201 13.57 -28.65 -16.79
C CYS A 201 14.29 -27.28 -16.77
N SER A 202 14.66 -26.77 -17.95
CA SER A 202 15.30 -25.47 -18.16
C SER A 202 14.32 -24.30 -18.31
N LEU A 203 13.03 -24.60 -18.57
CA LEU A 203 11.99 -23.58 -18.71
C LEU A 203 11.92 -22.64 -17.50
N PRO A 204 11.63 -21.34 -17.72
CA PRO A 204 11.43 -20.41 -16.62
C PRO A 204 10.27 -20.87 -15.74
N CYS A 205 10.31 -20.48 -14.47
CA CYS A 205 9.30 -20.86 -13.48
C CYS A 205 7.89 -20.68 -14.03
N HIS A 206 7.14 -21.77 -14.07
CA HIS A 206 5.79 -21.84 -14.60
C HIS A 206 4.95 -22.72 -13.68
N THR A 207 3.64 -22.64 -13.80
CA THR A 207 2.73 -23.53 -13.10
C THR A 207 2.89 -24.94 -13.64
N VAL A 208 3.14 -25.92 -12.77
CA VAL A 208 3.34 -27.33 -13.17
C VAL A 208 2.04 -28.11 -12.97
N ILE A 209 1.58 -28.78 -14.02
CA ILE A 209 0.34 -29.57 -14.03
C ILE A 209 0.69 -31.06 -14.01
N GLY A 210 0.00 -31.84 -13.18
CA GLY A 210 0.12 -33.31 -13.16
C GLY A 210 1.46 -33.85 -12.64
N ALA A 211 2.27 -33.03 -11.96
CA ALA A 211 3.50 -33.52 -11.33
C ALA A 211 3.18 -34.38 -10.09
N PRO A 212 3.81 -35.55 -9.95
CA PRO A 212 3.62 -36.40 -8.77
C PRO A 212 4.26 -35.84 -7.50
N ASP A 213 5.34 -35.06 -7.64
CA ASP A 213 6.10 -34.48 -6.53
C ASP A 213 6.62 -33.07 -6.90
N VAL A 214 7.09 -32.31 -5.90
CA VAL A 214 7.73 -31.00 -6.11
C VAL A 214 9.03 -31.08 -6.92
N THR A 215 9.66 -32.26 -7.00
CA THR A 215 10.94 -32.48 -7.70
C THR A 215 10.81 -33.04 -9.12
N LYS A 216 9.67 -33.64 -9.48
CA LYS A 216 9.48 -34.33 -10.76
C LYS A 216 8.72 -33.45 -11.75
N ALA A 217 9.10 -33.54 -13.02
CA ALA A 217 8.45 -32.81 -14.10
C ALA A 217 6.98 -33.21 -14.24
N GLY A 218 6.13 -32.21 -14.52
CA GLY A 218 4.73 -32.41 -14.90
C GLY A 218 4.56 -32.54 -16.41
N GLU A 219 3.32 -32.61 -16.87
CA GLU A 219 2.97 -32.79 -18.28
C GLU A 219 3.39 -31.60 -19.15
N ASN A 220 3.38 -30.40 -18.57
CA ASN A 220 3.71 -29.15 -19.25
C ASN A 220 5.16 -28.68 -19.00
N CYS A 221 6.01 -29.54 -18.42
CA CYS A 221 7.45 -29.31 -18.41
C CYS A 221 8.07 -29.70 -19.76
N GLU A 222 9.28 -29.24 -20.03
CA GLU A 222 9.97 -29.58 -21.29
C GLU A 222 10.17 -31.09 -21.45
N GLN A 223 10.14 -31.56 -22.70
CA GLN A 223 10.48 -32.93 -23.04
C GLN A 223 11.96 -33.01 -23.39
N CYS A 224 12.63 -34.07 -22.94
CA CYS A 224 14.04 -34.24 -23.22
C CYS A 224 14.24 -34.71 -24.67
N GLU A 225 14.75 -33.83 -25.53
CA GLU A 225 15.11 -34.15 -26.92
C GLU A 225 16.61 -34.47 -27.09
N ASN A 226 17.40 -34.35 -26.02
CA ASN A 226 18.83 -34.67 -26.08
C ASN A 226 19.07 -36.14 -26.47
N PRO A 227 20.06 -36.42 -27.31
CA PRO A 227 20.43 -37.79 -27.67
C PRO A 227 20.90 -38.57 -26.44
N CYS A 228 20.68 -39.88 -26.45
CA CYS A 228 21.14 -40.73 -25.36
C CYS A 228 22.67 -40.92 -25.44
N LEU A 229 23.39 -40.40 -24.44
CA LEU A 229 24.86 -40.52 -24.29
C LEU A 229 25.30 -41.80 -23.56
N LYS A 230 24.41 -42.78 -23.38
CA LYS A 230 24.78 -44.04 -22.72
C LYS A 230 25.54 -44.93 -23.67
N ASP A 231 26.70 -45.42 -23.24
CA ASP A 231 27.46 -46.43 -23.97
C ASP A 231 26.63 -47.70 -24.14
N ARG A 232 26.65 -48.22 -25.37
CA ARG A 232 26.05 -49.50 -25.69
C ARG A 232 26.93 -50.65 -25.19
N PRO A 233 26.36 -51.86 -25.00
CA PRO A 233 27.12 -53.03 -24.56
C PRO A 233 28.38 -53.27 -25.42
N GLU A 234 29.42 -53.82 -24.79
CA GLU A 234 30.74 -54.05 -25.38
C GLU A 234 30.62 -54.73 -26.76
N GLY A 235 31.16 -54.09 -27.79
CA GLY A 235 31.11 -54.55 -29.18
C GLY A 235 30.12 -53.80 -30.10
N CYS A 236 29.20 -52.99 -29.56
CA CYS A 236 28.34 -52.11 -30.36
C CYS A 236 28.93 -50.68 -30.44
N GLN A 237 29.49 -50.31 -31.58
CA GLN A 237 30.04 -48.94 -31.80
C GLN A 237 28.98 -47.93 -32.30
N HIS A 238 27.70 -48.28 -32.27
CA HIS A 238 26.64 -47.43 -32.81
C HIS A 238 25.99 -46.58 -31.74
N GLU A 239 25.81 -45.29 -32.03
CA GLU A 239 25.08 -44.35 -31.19
C GLU A 239 23.59 -44.74 -31.05
N CYS A 240 22.97 -44.36 -29.93
CA CYS A 240 21.56 -44.62 -29.70
C CYS A 240 20.69 -43.59 -30.44
N PRO A 241 19.82 -44.01 -31.37
CA PRO A 241 18.99 -43.08 -32.15
C PRO A 241 17.80 -42.53 -31.35
N LYS A 242 17.65 -42.93 -30.08
CA LYS A 242 16.55 -42.48 -29.22
C LYS A 242 16.99 -41.29 -28.37
N PRO A 243 16.06 -40.37 -28.05
CA PRO A 243 16.30 -39.36 -27.04
C PRO A 243 16.56 -40.03 -25.68
N CYS A 244 17.11 -39.25 -24.74
CA CYS A 244 17.40 -39.71 -23.40
C CYS A 244 16.17 -40.40 -22.79
N HIS A 245 16.37 -41.62 -22.32
CA HIS A 245 15.31 -42.45 -21.77
C HIS A 245 15.74 -43.03 -20.42
N PRO A 246 14.78 -43.37 -19.54
CA PRO A 246 15.09 -44.10 -18.32
C PRO A 246 15.54 -45.53 -18.65
N GLY A 247 16.43 -46.11 -17.83
CA GLY A 247 16.90 -47.49 -17.97
C GLY A 247 17.88 -47.75 -19.14
N ASP A 248 18.15 -49.03 -19.41
CA ASP A 248 19.14 -49.48 -20.40
C ASP A 248 18.69 -49.31 -21.85
N CYS A 249 19.64 -49.06 -22.75
CA CYS A 249 19.34 -48.88 -24.17
C CYS A 249 18.81 -50.18 -24.78
N LYS A 250 17.73 -50.08 -25.56
CA LYS A 250 17.23 -51.21 -26.35
C LYS A 250 18.30 -51.72 -27.33
N PRO A 251 18.31 -53.02 -27.67
CA PRO A 251 19.31 -53.63 -28.55
C PRO A 251 19.41 -52.92 -29.91
N CYS A 252 20.63 -52.85 -30.43
CA CYS A 252 20.95 -52.14 -31.67
C CYS A 252 20.35 -52.82 -32.91
N LYS A 253 19.47 -52.11 -33.62
CA LYS A 253 18.86 -52.58 -34.88
C LYS A 253 19.65 -52.18 -36.14
N GLN A 254 20.83 -51.59 -35.98
CA GLN A 254 21.67 -51.20 -37.12
C GLN A 254 22.15 -52.45 -37.85
N MET A 255 22.08 -52.43 -39.17
CA MET A 255 22.58 -53.54 -40.00
C MET A 255 24.09 -53.39 -40.19
N ILE A 256 24.83 -54.46 -39.91
CA ILE A 256 26.26 -54.56 -40.16
C ILE A 256 26.53 -55.57 -41.28
N ARG A 257 27.60 -55.32 -42.04
CA ARG A 257 28.03 -56.19 -43.14
C ARG A 257 29.07 -57.17 -42.62
N ILE A 258 28.76 -58.45 -42.66
CA ILE A 258 29.66 -59.54 -42.26
C ILE A 258 30.01 -60.42 -43.46
N LYS A 259 31.13 -61.14 -43.38
CA LYS A 259 31.54 -62.11 -44.40
C LYS A 259 30.92 -63.47 -44.08
N CYS A 260 30.41 -64.15 -45.12
CA CYS A 260 30.00 -65.54 -45.00
C CYS A 260 31.23 -66.44 -44.74
N ASN A 261 31.04 -67.57 -44.06
CA ASN A 261 32.09 -68.58 -43.87
C ASN A 261 32.64 -69.13 -45.20
N CYS A 262 31.87 -69.06 -46.29
CA CYS A 262 32.35 -69.43 -47.62
C CYS A 262 33.27 -68.37 -48.27
N GLY A 263 33.42 -67.19 -47.66
CA GLY A 263 34.26 -66.09 -48.16
C GLY A 263 33.73 -65.34 -49.39
N LEU A 264 32.76 -65.91 -50.12
CA LEU A 264 32.28 -65.40 -51.41
C LEU A 264 31.12 -64.41 -51.30
N ASN A 265 30.31 -64.52 -50.25
CA ASN A 265 29.12 -63.69 -50.04
C ASN A 265 29.25 -62.80 -48.80
N GLN A 266 28.56 -61.67 -48.84
CA GLN A 266 28.44 -60.74 -47.72
C GLN A 266 27.01 -60.72 -47.25
N LEU A 267 26.83 -60.86 -45.94
CA LEU A 267 25.54 -60.95 -45.29
C LEU A 267 25.30 -59.67 -44.48
N TYR A 268 24.04 -59.23 -44.47
CA TYR A 268 23.60 -58.09 -43.69
C TYR A 268 22.82 -58.60 -42.50
N VAL A 269 23.35 -58.40 -41.29
CA VAL A 269 22.75 -58.88 -40.04
C VAL A 269 22.61 -57.73 -39.06
N THR A 270 21.69 -57.83 -38.10
CA THR A 270 21.55 -56.78 -37.10
C THR A 270 22.71 -56.83 -36.12
N CYS A 271 23.16 -55.66 -35.66
CA CYS A 271 24.26 -55.56 -34.71
C CYS A 271 23.94 -56.28 -33.39
N ALA A 272 22.68 -56.22 -32.91
CA ALA A 272 22.26 -56.95 -31.72
C ALA A 272 22.36 -58.46 -31.88
N ASP A 273 21.92 -59.02 -33.01
CA ASP A 273 21.99 -60.46 -33.23
C ASP A 273 23.44 -60.95 -33.45
N TRP A 274 24.33 -60.10 -33.97
CA TRP A 274 25.75 -60.41 -34.10
C TRP A 274 26.52 -60.43 -32.77
N LEU A 275 26.12 -59.60 -31.81
CA LEU A 275 26.71 -59.56 -30.47
C LEU A 275 26.30 -60.77 -29.62
N ASP A 276 25.24 -61.48 -30.02
CA ASP A 276 24.82 -62.73 -29.39
C ASP A 276 25.70 -63.90 -29.89
N PRO A 277 26.57 -64.47 -29.05
CA PRO A 277 27.47 -65.54 -29.47
C PRO A 277 26.72 -66.79 -29.94
N ALA A 278 25.49 -67.03 -29.48
CA ALA A 278 24.70 -68.21 -29.85
C ALA A 278 24.20 -68.16 -31.30
N LYS A 279 23.99 -66.96 -31.85
CA LYS A 279 23.45 -66.76 -33.21
C LYS A 279 24.53 -66.49 -34.24
N ARG A 280 25.75 -66.18 -33.80
CA ARG A 280 26.86 -65.74 -34.66
C ARG A 280 27.16 -66.74 -35.78
N ASP A 281 27.31 -68.02 -35.47
CA ASP A 281 27.60 -69.06 -36.46
C ASP A 281 26.48 -69.22 -37.50
N GLN A 282 25.22 -69.15 -37.07
CA GLN A 282 24.06 -69.26 -37.97
C GLN A 282 23.97 -68.07 -38.92
N LEU A 283 24.31 -66.87 -38.43
CA LEU A 283 24.30 -65.62 -39.19
C LEU A 283 25.43 -65.54 -40.23
N GLN A 284 26.48 -66.34 -40.10
CA GLN A 284 27.59 -66.41 -41.07
C GLN A 284 27.36 -67.39 -42.23
N CYS A 285 26.18 -68.02 -42.32
CA CYS A 285 25.83 -68.95 -43.39
C CYS A 285 24.96 -68.27 -44.46
N CYS A 286 25.43 -68.22 -45.71
CA CYS A 286 24.70 -67.55 -46.80
C CYS A 286 23.54 -68.36 -47.39
N GLY A 287 23.26 -69.57 -46.91
CA GLY A 287 22.21 -70.46 -47.43
C GLY A 287 22.43 -70.98 -48.86
N ASN A 288 23.35 -70.37 -49.61
CA ASN A 288 23.72 -70.76 -50.97
C ASN A 288 24.63 -72.00 -50.98
N GLN A 289 24.54 -72.79 -52.04
CA GLN A 289 25.49 -73.89 -52.29
C GLN A 289 26.89 -73.30 -52.45
N CYS A 290 27.78 -73.63 -51.52
CA CYS A 290 29.18 -73.24 -51.60
C CYS A 290 29.87 -74.17 -52.61
N PRO A 291 30.73 -73.64 -53.50
CA PRO A 291 31.56 -74.51 -54.32
C PRO A 291 32.38 -75.40 -53.39
N LYS A 292 32.30 -76.72 -53.56
CA LYS A 292 33.19 -77.67 -52.88
C LYS A 292 34.61 -77.27 -53.26
N ASN A 293 35.42 -76.81 -52.30
CA ASN A 293 36.86 -76.76 -52.50
C ASN A 293 37.36 -78.22 -52.57
N GLU A 294 37.91 -78.60 -53.72
CA GLU A 294 39.05 -79.52 -53.79
C GLU A 294 40.32 -78.78 -53.34
#